data_AF-A0A936IYF8-F1
#
_entry.id   AF-A0A936IYF8-F1
#
_cell.length_a   1.000
_cell.length_b   1.000
_cell.length_c   1.000
_cell.angle_alpha   90.00
_cell.angle_beta   90.00
_cell.angle_gamma   90.00
#
_symmetry.space_group_name_H-M   'P 1'
#
loop_
_entity.id
_entity.type
_entity.pdbx_description
1 polymer ?
#
loop_
_entity_poly.entity_id
_entity_poly.type
_entity_poly.pdbx_seq_one_letter_code
_entity_poly.pdbx_strand_id
1 'polypeptide(L)'
;MKLPAAMMIAFSVLGCGTSGTPVAQNSEANSASGPMRTERARSTIDHTTENQTPKGPASNSNSTGGKWSQSGEPIDTKPFDDAIAAAERSLKAKSSDPVAKLAAADAYFKRGFALTEARQYASALGDYRRALKILPDHEDSLKWEKQIIGIYEMMKKDYPKPGEEPPPLPFKGEKGTI
;
A
#
# COMPACT_ATOMS: atom_id res chain seq x y z
N MET A 1 -22.04 1.20 -54.64
CA MET A 1 -21.27 2.36 -55.15
C MET A 1 -21.93 3.64 -54.63
N LYS A 2 -21.20 4.39 -53.77
CA LYS A 2 -21.25 5.84 -53.47
C LYS A 2 -20.86 6.10 -52.01
N LEU A 3 -19.56 6.33 -51.80
CA LEU A 3 -18.95 7.12 -50.70
C LEU A 3 -18.75 8.58 -51.24
N PRO A 4 -18.25 9.55 -50.45
CA PRO A 4 -18.63 10.00 -49.11
C PRO A 4 -18.78 11.55 -49.05
N ALA A 5 -19.47 12.10 -48.05
CA ALA A 5 -19.44 13.54 -47.76
C ALA A 5 -18.65 13.77 -46.46
N ALA A 6 -17.40 14.21 -46.63
CA ALA A 6 -16.57 14.76 -45.56
C ALA A 6 -17.04 16.19 -45.25
N MET A 7 -17.19 16.51 -43.96
CA MET A 7 -17.36 17.88 -43.49
C MET A 7 -16.31 18.15 -42.42
N MET A 8 -15.21 18.73 -42.89
CA MET A 8 -14.21 19.43 -42.08
C MET A 8 -14.85 20.65 -41.43
N ILE A 9 -14.76 20.77 -40.11
CA ILE A 9 -14.87 22.05 -39.42
C ILE A 9 -13.65 22.21 -38.51
N ALA A 10 -12.79 23.13 -38.93
CA ALA A 10 -11.71 23.73 -38.16
C ALA A 10 -12.24 24.88 -37.27
N PHE A 11 -11.35 25.44 -36.44
CA PHE A 11 -11.49 26.61 -35.53
C PHE A 11 -11.86 26.24 -34.08
N SER A 12 -11.16 26.64 -33.00
CA SER A 12 -10.12 27.67 -32.81
C SER A 12 -9.34 27.37 -31.52
N VAL A 13 -8.02 27.57 -31.55
CA VAL A 13 -7.18 27.67 -30.34
C VAL A 13 -7.17 29.15 -29.92
N LEU A 14 -7.68 29.47 -28.74
CA LEU A 14 -7.38 30.74 -28.05
C LEU A 14 -6.47 30.44 -26.85
N GLY A 15 -5.38 31.19 -26.76
CA GLY A 15 -4.29 30.98 -25.82
C GLY A 15 -4.22 31.95 -24.64
N CYS A 16 -2.99 32.10 -24.15
CA CYS A 16 -2.47 32.94 -23.06
C CYS A 16 -2.98 32.55 -21.66
N GLY A 17 -2.17 32.37 -20.62
CA GLY A 17 -0.79 32.76 -20.34
C GLY A 17 -0.76 33.14 -18.85
N THR A 18 0.01 32.45 -18.01
CA THR A 18 0.27 32.91 -16.64
C THR A 18 1.72 32.61 -16.30
N SER A 19 2.49 33.68 -16.15
CA SER A 19 3.88 33.70 -15.70
C SER A 19 3.87 33.92 -14.18
N GLY A 20 4.15 32.87 -13.41
CA GLY A 20 4.46 32.97 -11.98
C GLY A 20 5.93 33.30 -11.78
N THR A 21 6.20 34.38 -11.07
CA THR A 21 7.53 34.91 -10.74
C THR A 21 8.27 34.06 -9.69
N PRO A 22 9.61 34.09 -9.67
CA PRO A 22 10.43 33.40 -8.67
C PRO A 22 10.43 34.15 -7.32
N VAL A 23 10.17 33.44 -6.22
CA VAL A 23 10.39 33.95 -4.86
C VAL A 23 11.89 33.96 -4.57
N ALA A 24 12.36 35.14 -4.20
CA ALA A 24 13.73 35.46 -3.86
C ALA A 24 14.18 34.79 -2.55
N GLN A 25 15.44 34.35 -2.59
CA GLN A 25 16.26 34.00 -1.44
C GLN A 25 16.41 35.21 -0.51
N ASN A 26 16.16 35.02 0.78
CA ASN A 26 16.62 35.92 1.83
C ASN A 26 17.72 35.23 2.65
N SER A 27 18.95 35.42 2.20
CA SER A 27 20.14 35.31 3.03
C SER A 27 20.42 36.67 3.65
N GLU A 28 20.17 36.83 4.95
CA GLU A 28 20.75 37.92 5.74
C GLU A 28 21.34 37.32 7.01
N ALA A 29 22.67 37.29 7.01
CA ALA A 29 23.51 37.18 8.17
C ALA A 29 23.41 38.49 8.96
N ASN A 30 23.29 38.41 10.29
CA ASN A 30 23.99 39.38 11.12
C ASN A 30 24.51 38.74 12.41
N SER A 31 25.83 38.81 12.54
CA SER A 31 26.63 38.34 13.66
C SER A 31 26.74 39.44 14.72
N ALA A 32 26.63 39.08 16.01
CA ALA A 32 27.44 39.72 17.06
C ALA A 32 27.36 38.96 18.41
N SER A 33 28.48 38.29 18.72
CA SER A 33 29.25 38.49 19.96
C SER A 33 28.67 38.10 21.34
N GLY A 34 29.18 36.99 21.88
CA GLY A 34 29.24 36.71 23.32
C GLY A 34 30.12 35.49 23.62
N PRO A 35 31.17 35.56 24.48
CA PRO A 35 32.21 34.52 24.54
C PRO A 35 31.97 33.43 25.60
N MET A 36 32.54 32.26 25.29
CA MET A 36 33.02 31.18 26.18
C MET A 36 32.11 30.65 27.30
N ARG A 37 31.71 29.37 27.15
CA ARG A 37 31.93 28.40 28.23
C ARG A 37 32.55 27.12 27.67
N THR A 38 33.83 26.97 27.97
CA THR A 38 34.56 25.71 27.98
C THR A 38 34.06 24.89 29.16
N GLU A 39 33.40 23.76 28.92
CA GLU A 39 33.36 22.69 29.93
C GLU A 39 33.41 21.34 29.25
N ARG A 40 34.65 20.87 29.12
CA ARG A 40 34.97 19.46 28.92
C ARG A 40 34.75 18.76 30.25
N ALA A 41 33.69 17.98 30.36
CA ALA A 41 33.57 16.92 31.36
C ALA A 41 33.21 15.62 30.66
N ARG A 42 34.12 14.65 30.79
CA ARG A 42 34.01 13.27 30.32
C ARG A 42 33.14 12.45 31.28
N SER A 43 32.73 11.28 30.80
CA SER A 43 32.34 10.08 31.56
C SER A 43 30.87 10.07 31.97
N THR A 44 30.04 9.07 31.67
CA THR A 44 30.27 7.63 31.47
C THR A 44 29.42 7.10 30.31
N ILE A 45 30.02 6.29 29.44
CA ILE A 45 29.28 5.34 28.60
C ILE A 45 29.07 4.12 29.50
N ASP A 46 27.97 4.08 30.24
CA ASP A 46 27.47 2.84 30.82
C ASP A 46 26.60 2.15 29.76
N HIS A 47 27.18 1.17 29.08
CA HIS A 47 26.42 0.15 28.36
C HIS A 47 25.80 -0.80 29.40
N THR A 48 24.72 -0.36 30.05
CA THR A 48 23.81 -1.29 30.69
C THR A 48 23.06 -2.01 29.57
N THR A 49 23.46 -3.24 29.28
CA THR A 49 22.62 -4.20 28.54
C THR A 49 21.42 -4.54 29.42
N GLU A 50 20.42 -3.66 29.43
CA GLU A 50 19.10 -3.99 29.91
C GLU A 50 18.38 -4.79 28.83
N ASN A 51 18.55 -6.10 28.93
CA ASN A 51 17.68 -7.08 28.32
C ASN A 51 16.32 -7.01 29.03
N GLN A 52 15.49 -6.02 28.67
CA GLN A 52 14.10 -5.93 29.08
C GLN A 52 13.22 -5.75 27.85
N THR A 53 12.81 -6.88 27.29
CA THR A 53 11.61 -6.95 26.46
C THR A 53 10.41 -6.54 27.31
N PRO A 54 9.59 -5.55 26.90
CA PRO A 54 8.30 -5.36 27.51
C PRO A 54 7.43 -6.57 27.16
N LYS A 55 7.19 -7.41 28.17
CA LYS A 55 6.27 -8.53 28.11
C LYS A 55 4.83 -7.98 28.10
N GLY A 56 4.40 -7.49 26.93
CA GLY A 56 2.99 -7.22 26.67
C GLY A 56 2.17 -8.52 26.75
N PRO A 57 0.88 -8.46 27.13
CA PRO A 57 0.09 -9.66 27.37
C PRO A 57 0.00 -10.47 26.08
N ALA A 58 0.28 -11.76 26.20
CA ALA A 58 0.20 -12.74 25.12
C ALA A 58 -1.17 -12.64 24.44
N SER A 59 -1.22 -11.99 23.27
CA SER A 59 -2.35 -12.12 22.37
C SER A 59 -2.19 -13.48 21.71
N ASN A 60 -3.18 -14.33 21.92
CA ASN A 60 -3.31 -15.66 21.35
C ASN A 60 -3.36 -15.55 19.81
N SER A 61 -2.19 -15.40 19.20
CA SER A 61 -2.01 -15.42 17.77
C SER A 61 -1.87 -16.87 17.39
N ASN A 62 -2.80 -17.38 16.60
CA ASN A 62 -2.54 -18.54 15.77
C ASN A 62 -1.57 -18.11 14.66
N SER A 63 -0.40 -17.59 15.06
CA SER A 63 0.73 -17.37 14.19
C SER A 63 1.20 -18.78 13.86
N THR A 64 0.94 -19.19 12.63
CA THR A 64 1.85 -20.11 11.95
C THR A 64 3.22 -19.46 11.98
N GLY A 65 3.94 -19.70 13.07
CA GLY A 65 5.34 -19.35 13.22
C GLY A 65 6.11 -20.11 12.16
N GLY A 66 6.74 -19.36 11.26
CA GLY A 66 7.67 -19.89 10.28
C GLY A 66 7.13 -19.81 8.86
N LYS A 67 7.60 -18.79 8.12
CA LYS A 67 8.33 -18.89 6.83
C LYS A 67 8.37 -17.53 6.10
N TRP A 68 7.34 -16.70 6.24
CA TRP A 68 7.30 -15.27 5.85
C TRP A 68 6.65 -14.45 6.96
N SER A 69 7.07 -13.19 7.15
CA SER A 69 6.55 -12.38 8.26
C SER A 69 5.15 -11.84 7.95
N GLN A 70 4.18 -12.15 8.81
CA GLN A 70 2.98 -11.33 8.96
C GLN A 70 3.33 -10.07 9.76
N SER A 71 3.83 -9.08 9.04
CA SER A 71 4.19 -7.75 9.56
C SER A 71 3.34 -6.69 8.87
N GLY A 72 3.34 -5.47 9.41
CA GLY A 72 2.61 -4.35 8.84
C GLY A 72 1.69 -3.71 9.86
N GLU A 73 0.98 -2.68 9.41
CA GLU A 73 0.01 -1.96 10.22
C GLU A 73 -1.38 -2.58 10.04
N PRO A 74 -2.08 -2.99 11.11
CA PRO A 74 -3.48 -3.42 10.99
C PRO A 74 -4.33 -2.27 10.44
N ILE A 75 -5.12 -2.54 9.40
CA ILE A 75 -6.02 -1.57 8.78
C ILE A 75 -7.45 -2.10 8.81
N ASP A 76 -8.43 -1.20 8.82
CA ASP A 76 -9.82 -1.60 8.66
C ASP A 76 -10.08 -2.13 7.24
N THR A 77 -10.11 -3.45 7.09
CA THR A 77 -10.40 -4.09 5.81
C THR A 77 -11.90 -4.20 5.52
N LYS A 78 -12.76 -3.92 6.51
CA LYS A 78 -14.19 -4.20 6.41
C LYS A 78 -14.85 -3.57 5.18
N PRO A 79 -14.57 -2.31 4.79
CA PRO A 79 -15.17 -1.73 3.59
C PRO A 79 -14.80 -2.49 2.31
N PHE A 80 -13.56 -3.01 2.24
CA PHE A 80 -13.10 -3.81 1.12
C PHE A 80 -13.73 -5.21 1.13
N ASP A 81 -13.90 -5.80 2.31
CA ASP A 81 -14.57 -7.10 2.48
C ASP A 81 -16.03 -7.04 2.01
N ASP A 82 -16.73 -5.96 2.35
CA ASP A 82 -18.10 -5.70 1.90
C ASP A 82 -18.16 -5.54 0.37
N ALA A 83 -17.18 -4.82 -0.22
CA ALA A 83 -17.08 -4.63 -1.68
C ALA A 83 -16.78 -5.95 -2.42
N ILE A 84 -15.85 -6.75 -1.89
CA ILE A 84 -15.54 -8.09 -2.43
C ILE A 84 -16.80 -8.96 -2.39
N ALA A 85 -17.51 -9.01 -1.25
CA ALA A 85 -18.72 -9.82 -1.12
C ALA A 85 -19.81 -9.41 -2.11
N ALA A 86 -20.00 -8.10 -2.36
CA ALA A 86 -20.95 -7.61 -3.36
C ALA A 86 -20.55 -8.00 -4.79
N ALA A 87 -19.26 -7.85 -5.13
CA ALA A 87 -18.75 -8.21 -6.44
C ALA A 87 -18.81 -9.72 -6.70
N GLU A 88 -18.49 -10.55 -5.70
CA GLU A 88 -18.59 -12.00 -5.79
C GLU A 88 -20.01 -12.50 -5.94
N ARG A 89 -21.00 -11.87 -5.28
CA ARG A 89 -22.42 -12.18 -5.51
C ARG A 89 -22.82 -11.91 -6.96
N SER A 90 -22.34 -10.80 -7.52
CA SER A 90 -22.61 -10.42 -8.91
C SER A 90 -21.95 -11.41 -9.88
N LEU A 91 -20.70 -11.78 -9.63
CA LEU A 91 -19.98 -12.78 -10.41
C LEU A 91 -20.62 -14.16 -10.29
N LYS A 92 -21.11 -14.55 -9.12
CA LYS A 92 -21.82 -15.82 -8.94
C LYS A 92 -23.12 -15.87 -9.75
N ALA A 93 -23.86 -14.76 -9.82
CA ALA A 93 -25.07 -14.67 -10.62
C ALA A 93 -24.79 -14.66 -12.13
N LYS A 94 -23.63 -14.12 -12.54
CA LYS A 94 -23.22 -13.96 -13.94
C LYS A 94 -21.74 -14.34 -14.12
N SER A 95 -21.43 -15.63 -14.02
CA SER A 95 -20.04 -16.12 -13.96
C SER A 95 -19.20 -15.81 -15.20
N SER A 96 -19.85 -15.61 -16.35
CA SER A 96 -19.20 -15.33 -17.64
C SER A 96 -19.22 -13.84 -18.01
N ASP A 97 -19.86 -12.98 -17.22
CA ASP A 97 -19.96 -11.55 -17.50
C ASP A 97 -18.60 -10.87 -17.26
N PRO A 98 -17.98 -10.26 -18.30
CA PRO A 98 -16.69 -9.59 -18.17
C PRO A 98 -16.75 -8.41 -17.18
N VAL A 99 -17.89 -7.73 -17.07
CA VAL A 99 -18.06 -6.62 -16.11
C VAL A 99 -18.05 -7.15 -14.68
N ALA A 100 -18.72 -8.28 -14.43
CA ALA A 100 -18.74 -8.91 -13.11
C ALA A 100 -17.36 -9.47 -12.72
N LYS A 101 -16.62 -10.04 -13.69
CA LYS A 101 -15.23 -10.48 -13.48
C LYS A 101 -14.31 -9.32 -13.15
N LEU A 102 -14.39 -8.23 -13.92
CA LEU A 102 -13.60 -7.02 -13.68
C LEU A 102 -13.91 -6.44 -12.30
N ALA A 103 -15.19 -6.27 -11.95
CA ALA A 103 -15.59 -5.73 -10.65
C ALA A 103 -15.07 -6.59 -9.47
N ALA A 104 -15.09 -7.92 -9.59
CA ALA A 104 -14.56 -8.81 -8.57
C ALA A 104 -13.03 -8.78 -8.50
N ALA A 105 -12.34 -8.75 -9.64
CA ALA A 105 -10.89 -8.59 -9.69
C ALA A 105 -10.45 -7.23 -9.09
N ASP A 106 -11.11 -6.13 -9.45
CA ASP A 106 -10.88 -4.79 -8.91
C ASP A 106 -11.10 -4.73 -7.39
N ALA A 107 -12.13 -5.38 -6.88
CA ALA A 107 -12.41 -5.39 -5.44
C ALA A 107 -11.28 -6.07 -4.65
N TYR A 108 -10.78 -7.20 -5.16
CA TYR A 108 -9.60 -7.85 -4.61
C TYR A 108 -8.34 -6.99 -4.75
N PHE A 109 -8.10 -6.42 -5.92
CA PHE A 109 -6.99 -5.51 -6.17
C PHE A 109 -6.95 -4.35 -5.17
N LYS A 110 -8.09 -3.69 -4.92
CA LYS A 110 -8.18 -2.55 -4.00
C LYS A 110 -7.80 -2.94 -2.57
N ARG A 111 -8.26 -4.10 -2.09
CA ARG A 111 -7.85 -4.59 -0.76
C ARG A 111 -6.37 -4.93 -0.73
N GLY A 112 -5.86 -5.61 -1.76
CA GLY A 112 -4.44 -5.93 -1.90
C GLY A 112 -3.55 -4.68 -1.92
N PHE A 113 -4.00 -3.61 -2.60
CA PHE A 113 -3.32 -2.32 -2.62
C PHE A 113 -3.27 -1.67 -1.24
N ALA A 114 -4.40 -1.57 -0.54
CA ALA A 114 -4.44 -1.04 0.82
C ALA A 114 -3.54 -1.85 1.79
N LEU A 115 -3.53 -3.18 1.66
CA LEU A 115 -2.64 -4.05 2.44
C LEU A 115 -1.16 -3.83 2.10
N THR A 116 -0.85 -3.54 0.84
CA THR A 116 0.51 -3.20 0.40
C THR A 116 0.96 -1.88 1.02
N GLU A 117 0.10 -0.86 1.03
CA GLU A 117 0.37 0.42 1.71
C GLU A 117 0.59 0.22 3.21
N ALA A 118 -0.17 -0.70 3.81
CA ALA A 118 -0.01 -1.12 5.21
C ALA A 118 1.20 -2.06 5.45
N ARG A 119 2.03 -2.33 4.43
CA ARG A 119 3.18 -3.25 4.46
C ARG A 119 2.84 -4.71 4.79
N GLN A 120 1.58 -5.10 4.66
CA GLN A 120 1.10 -6.48 4.83
C GLN A 120 1.28 -7.30 3.54
N TYR A 121 2.52 -7.38 3.03
CA TYR A 121 2.82 -7.95 1.70
C TYR A 121 2.39 -9.41 1.53
N ALA A 122 2.53 -10.25 2.56
CA ALA A 122 2.11 -11.65 2.50
C ALA A 122 0.59 -11.80 2.27
N SER A 123 -0.22 -10.96 2.94
CA SER A 123 -1.67 -10.96 2.80
C SER A 123 -2.10 -10.31 1.48
N ALA A 124 -1.45 -9.21 1.08
CA ALA A 124 -1.69 -8.53 -0.20
C ALA A 124 -1.47 -9.45 -1.41
N LEU A 125 -0.44 -10.30 -1.35
CA LEU A 125 -0.14 -11.27 -2.41
C LEU A 125 -1.33 -12.21 -2.68
N GLY A 126 -2.06 -12.59 -1.63
CA GLY A 126 -3.24 -13.43 -1.76
C GLY A 126 -4.41 -12.72 -2.44
N ASP A 127 -4.56 -11.41 -2.23
CA ASP A 127 -5.57 -10.60 -2.90
C ASP A 127 -5.27 -10.43 -4.39
N TYR A 128 -4.02 -10.10 -4.75
CA TYR A 128 -3.62 -9.99 -6.15
C TYR A 128 -3.78 -11.31 -6.91
N ARG A 129 -3.40 -12.43 -6.30
CA ARG A 129 -3.61 -13.77 -6.89
C ARG A 129 -5.08 -14.12 -7.06
N ARG A 130 -5.94 -13.72 -6.12
CA ARG A 130 -7.40 -13.90 -6.26
C ARG A 130 -7.96 -13.05 -7.40
N ALA A 131 -7.50 -11.81 -7.56
CA ALA A 131 -7.85 -10.99 -8.71
C ALA A 131 -7.42 -11.65 -10.04
N LEU A 132 -6.17 -12.14 -10.12
CA LEU A 132 -5.63 -12.80 -11.31
C LEU A 132 -6.29 -14.16 -11.62
N LYS A 133 -6.80 -14.86 -10.61
CA LYS A 133 -7.60 -16.08 -10.82
C LYS A 133 -8.94 -15.78 -11.50
N ILE A 134 -9.52 -14.61 -11.22
CA ILE A 134 -10.79 -14.17 -11.82
C ILE A 134 -10.54 -13.57 -13.21
N LEU A 135 -9.51 -12.73 -13.33
CA LEU A 135 -9.13 -12.01 -14.54
C LEU A 135 -7.60 -12.08 -14.74
N PRO A 136 -7.09 -13.09 -15.48
CA PRO A 136 -5.66 -13.33 -15.64
C PRO A 136 -4.85 -12.19 -16.26
N ASP A 137 -5.50 -11.31 -17.01
CA ASP A 137 -4.95 -10.14 -17.68
C ASP A 137 -5.16 -8.83 -16.88
N HIS A 138 -5.56 -8.91 -15.61
CA HIS A 138 -5.67 -7.74 -14.73
C HIS A 138 -4.28 -7.14 -14.44
N GLU A 139 -3.85 -6.22 -15.29
CA GLU A 139 -2.47 -5.72 -15.35
C GLU A 139 -1.92 -5.25 -14.01
N ASP A 140 -2.70 -4.49 -13.23
CA ASP A 140 -2.19 -3.89 -12.00
C ASP A 140 -1.94 -4.95 -10.91
N SER A 141 -2.79 -5.97 -10.83
CA SER A 141 -2.58 -7.11 -9.93
C SER A 141 -1.34 -7.90 -10.33
N LEU A 142 -1.09 -8.08 -11.63
CA LEU A 142 0.11 -8.75 -12.14
C LEU A 142 1.38 -7.94 -11.82
N LYS A 143 1.33 -6.61 -11.96
CA LYS A 143 2.45 -5.71 -11.62
C LYS A 143 2.77 -5.81 -10.12
N TRP A 144 1.77 -5.69 -9.26
CA TRP A 144 1.96 -5.74 -7.81
C TRP A 144 2.37 -7.13 -7.30
N GLU A 145 1.83 -8.22 -7.84
CA GLU A 145 2.28 -9.58 -7.51
C GLU A 145 3.78 -9.72 -7.77
N LYS A 146 4.23 -9.37 -8.99
CA LYS A 146 5.64 -9.43 -9.38
C LYS A 146 6.51 -8.53 -8.52
N GLN A 147 6.04 -7.33 -8.22
CA GLN A 147 6.78 -6.37 -7.40
C GLN A 147 6.99 -6.89 -5.97
N ILE A 148 5.95 -7.43 -5.34
CA ILE A 148 6.05 -8.01 -3.99
C ILE A 148 7.00 -9.21 -3.98
N ILE A 149 6.88 -10.13 -4.94
CA ILE A 149 7.78 -11.28 -5.06
C ILE A 149 9.23 -10.81 -5.23
N GLY A 150 9.46 -9.82 -6.10
CA GLY A 150 10.79 -9.23 -6.29
C GLY A 150 11.37 -8.62 -5.01
N ILE A 151 10.53 -7.97 -4.17
CA ILE A 151 10.98 -7.46 -2.86
C ILE A 151 11.45 -8.60 -1.96
N TYR A 152 10.67 -9.69 -1.85
CA TYR A 152 11.08 -10.85 -1.06
C TYR A 152 12.38 -11.47 -1.55
N GLU A 153 12.53 -11.61 -2.87
CA GLU A 153 13.73 -12.16 -3.51
C GLU A 153 14.96 -11.27 -3.28
N MET A 154 14.84 -9.95 -3.46
CA MET A 154 15.92 -8.99 -3.16
C MET A 154 16.34 -9.04 -1.68
N MET A 155 15.38 -9.26 -0.78
CA MET A 155 15.64 -9.42 0.66
C MET A 155 16.15 -10.81 1.05
N LYS A 156 16.26 -11.75 0.10
CA LYS A 156 16.58 -13.17 0.37
C LYS A 156 15.65 -13.81 1.41
N LYS A 157 14.35 -13.48 1.33
CA LYS A 157 13.30 -14.00 2.21
C LYS A 157 12.34 -14.88 1.42
N ASP A 158 11.84 -15.93 2.07
CA ASP A 158 10.71 -16.70 1.54
C ASP A 158 9.43 -15.86 1.54
N TYR A 159 8.50 -16.22 0.66
CA TYR A 159 7.16 -15.62 0.52
C TYR A 159 6.10 -16.71 0.38
N PRO A 160 4.82 -16.43 0.71
CA PRO A 160 3.79 -17.44 0.63
C PRO A 160 3.57 -17.89 -0.81
N LYS A 161 3.49 -19.21 -1.02
CA LYS A 161 3.01 -19.77 -2.29
C LYS A 161 1.49 -19.60 -2.41
N PRO A 162 0.91 -19.77 -3.61
CA PRO A 162 -0.54 -19.76 -3.78
C PRO A 162 -1.24 -20.72 -2.80
N GLY A 163 -2.14 -20.19 -1.97
CA GLY A 163 -2.86 -20.93 -0.93
C GLY A 163 -2.20 -20.91 0.46
N GLU A 164 -0.97 -20.40 0.57
CA GLU A 164 -0.26 -20.23 1.85
C GLU A 164 -0.35 -18.79 2.37
N GLU A 165 -1.02 -17.88 1.65
CA GLU A 165 -1.12 -16.47 2.02
C GLU A 165 -2.01 -16.30 3.25
N PRO A 166 -1.54 -15.59 4.26
CA PRO A 166 -2.30 -15.40 5.49
C PRO A 166 -3.37 -14.31 5.33
N PRO A 167 -4.42 -14.33 6.17
CA PRO A 167 -5.43 -13.27 6.16
C PRO A 167 -4.84 -11.91 6.58
N PRO A 168 -5.52 -10.78 6.32
CA PRO A 168 -5.15 -9.49 6.88
C PRO A 168 -5.01 -9.52 8.41
N LEU A 169 -4.09 -8.71 8.94
CA LEU A 169 -3.93 -8.54 10.38
C LEU A 169 -5.23 -8.01 11.00
N PRO A 170 -5.62 -8.52 12.19
CA PRO A 170 -6.87 -8.12 12.83
C PRO A 170 -6.82 -6.66 13.27
N PHE A 171 -7.72 -5.84 12.75
CA PHE A 171 -7.89 -4.45 13.14
C PHE A 171 -8.75 -4.34 14.40
N LYS A 172 -8.14 -3.88 15.50
CA LYS A 172 -8.85 -3.48 16.71
C LYS A 172 -9.12 -1.98 16.57
N GLY A 173 -10.24 -1.63 15.95
CA GLY A 173 -10.63 -0.23 15.79
C GLY A 173 -10.60 0.53 17.11
N GLU A 174 -10.39 1.85 17.05
CA GLU A 174 -10.51 2.73 18.20
C GLU A 174 -11.90 2.56 18.79
N LYS A 175 -12.00 1.82 19.91
CA LYS A 175 -13.21 1.85 20.72
C LYS A 175 -13.32 3.28 21.20
N GLY A 176 -14.25 4.04 20.60
CA GLY A 176 -14.55 5.40 21.00
C GLY A 176 -14.64 5.47 22.52
N THR A 177 -13.72 6.22 23.11
CA THR A 177 -13.93 6.79 24.44
C THR A 177 -15.16 7.67 24.32
N ILE A 178 -16.26 7.16 24.86
CA ILE A 178 -17.45 7.92 25.23
C ILE A 178 -17.11 8.92 26.34
#